data_AF-A0A4V2UQ91-F1
#
_entry.id   AF-A0A4V2UQ91-F1
#
_cell.length_a   1.000
_cell.length_b   1.000
_cell.length_c   1.000
_cell.angle_alpha   90.00
_cell.angle_beta   90.00
_cell.angle_gamma   90.00
#
_symmetry.space_group_name_H-M   'P 1'
#
loop_
_entity.id
_entity.type
_entity.pdbx_description
1 polymer ?
#
loop_
_entity_poly.entity_id
_entity_poly.type
_entity_poly.pdbx_seq_one_letter_code
_entity_poly.pdbx_strand_id
1 'polypeptide(L)'
;MEKKEYDIIKIVQHGKYCERIQDTIFGQTLIYWLKYHPQTAKEELWNLMRKMLLQITWFHKYGEKQTYGYLSPYSVIVKEDEEIYLLDLEAEGSRETVRQIQSRTVRKYFSNPEIYKQKGICEAVDIYSFGRTLQYMLSQSEPDPPLTKKEEYQLAKLIQNCLKADGEKGYITFSMVEKHFPKLRSRRKREIEKKMPVVALGCAVMVIFGSAVGKRMTDQSKEKGKIIQADETREQEGATLENFGYTEKLEEVVWKISEREQTIDGQVLALEIYLKESGRGAEKEEAFLCLAQRYEENDRIDDAAEICRRGRKVLPQSKLLALTYLEILWNVEGLELEMKAQVTKGILTELPEIQEQEQFKILKRAYGF
;
A
#
# COMPACT_ATOMS: atom_id res chain seq x y z
N MET A 1 7.96 4.42 -31.82
CA MET A 1 9.17 5.09 -31.32
C MET A 1 10.14 4.01 -30.95
N GLU A 2 11.40 4.29 -31.20
CA GLU A 2 12.55 3.55 -30.69
C GLU A 2 12.56 3.62 -29.15
N LYS A 3 13.31 2.74 -28.48
CA LYS A 3 13.48 2.82 -27.02
C LYS A 3 14.05 4.21 -26.66
N LYS A 4 13.53 4.82 -25.60
CA LYS A 4 13.96 6.13 -25.12
C LYS A 4 13.77 6.25 -23.62
N GLU A 5 14.24 7.37 -23.06
CA GLU A 5 13.97 7.74 -21.67
C GLU A 5 12.50 8.14 -21.49
N TYR A 6 11.93 7.70 -20.37
CA TYR A 6 10.58 8.02 -19.91
C TYR A 6 10.62 8.34 -18.42
N ASP A 7 10.01 9.46 -18.06
CA ASP A 7 9.73 9.80 -16.66
C ASP A 7 8.59 8.92 -16.15
N ILE A 8 8.83 8.24 -15.04
CA ILE A 8 7.92 7.24 -14.46
C ILE A 8 7.58 7.53 -13.01
N ILE A 9 6.44 6.99 -12.61
CA ILE A 9 6.04 6.88 -11.22
C ILE A 9 6.50 5.50 -10.73
N LYS A 10 7.43 5.50 -9.78
CA LYS A 10 7.93 4.31 -9.11
C LYS A 10 7.39 4.29 -7.69
N ILE A 11 6.91 3.14 -7.24
CA ILE A 11 6.46 2.97 -5.86
C ILE A 11 7.43 2.02 -5.19
N VAL A 12 8.18 2.53 -4.22
CA VAL A 12 9.23 1.79 -3.54
C VAL A 12 8.75 1.42 -2.15
N GLN A 13 8.66 0.12 -1.89
CA GLN A 13 8.25 -0.42 -0.59
C GLN A 13 9.46 -0.64 0.32
N HIS A 14 9.44 0.00 1.49
CA HIS A 14 10.41 -0.18 2.56
C HIS A 14 9.68 -0.69 3.80
N GLY A 15 9.72 -1.99 4.10
CA GLY A 15 8.94 -2.58 5.19
C GLY A 15 7.43 -2.42 4.96
N LYS A 16 6.73 -1.70 5.86
CA LYS A 16 5.31 -1.32 5.69
C LYS A 16 5.12 -0.01 4.90
N TYR A 17 6.15 0.82 4.77
CA TYR A 17 6.12 2.09 4.06
C TYR A 17 6.16 1.88 2.55
N CYS A 18 5.51 2.78 1.81
CA CYS A 18 5.71 2.92 0.37
C CYS A 18 5.76 4.40 0.00
N GLU A 19 6.80 4.79 -0.74
CA GLU A 19 6.95 6.14 -1.28
C GLU A 19 6.66 6.16 -2.78
N ARG A 20 6.00 7.24 -3.26
CA ARG A 20 5.90 7.57 -4.68
C ARG A 20 7.12 8.40 -5.08
N ILE A 21 8.06 7.79 -5.78
CA ILE A 21 9.29 8.43 -6.27
C ILE A 21 9.15 8.68 -7.78
N GLN A 22 9.63 9.83 -8.25
CA GLN A 22 9.82 10.11 -9.67
C GLN A 22 11.19 9.56 -10.10
N ASP A 23 11.22 8.76 -11.16
CA ASP A 23 12.43 8.11 -11.68
C ASP A 23 12.41 8.21 -13.22
N THR A 24 13.56 8.15 -13.87
CA THR A 24 13.65 8.23 -15.35
C THR A 24 14.31 6.96 -15.86
N ILE A 25 13.59 6.19 -16.69
CA ILE A 25 14.05 4.89 -17.18
C ILE A 25 14.13 4.83 -18.70
N PHE A 26 15.13 4.11 -19.21
CA PHE A 26 15.19 3.75 -20.62
C PHE A 26 14.28 2.55 -20.92
N GLY A 27 13.36 2.70 -21.86
CA GLY A 27 12.36 1.68 -22.17
C GLY A 27 11.47 2.05 -23.37
N GLN A 28 10.29 1.45 -23.45
CA GLN A 28 9.30 1.74 -24.48
C GLN A 28 7.87 1.59 -23.94
N THR A 29 6.90 2.29 -24.51
CA THR A 29 5.49 2.07 -24.12
C THR A 29 5.01 0.65 -24.45
N LEU A 30 4.12 0.11 -23.64
CA LEU A 30 3.54 -1.23 -23.79
C LEU A 30 2.92 -1.46 -25.18
N ILE A 31 2.33 -0.43 -25.80
CA ILE A 31 1.83 -0.51 -27.17
C ILE A 31 2.92 -0.82 -28.20
N TYR A 32 4.11 -0.24 -28.07
CA TYR A 32 5.24 -0.57 -28.94
C TYR A 32 5.84 -1.93 -28.59
N TRP A 33 5.87 -2.30 -27.31
CA TRP A 33 6.31 -3.64 -26.90
C TRP A 33 5.42 -4.72 -27.53
N LEU A 34 4.10 -4.64 -27.39
CA LEU A 34 3.13 -5.59 -27.97
C LEU A 34 3.24 -5.65 -29.49
N LYS A 35 3.40 -4.50 -30.16
CA LYS A 35 3.54 -4.44 -31.63
C LYS A 35 4.72 -5.25 -32.15
N TYR A 36 5.83 -5.30 -31.41
CA TYR A 36 7.06 -5.97 -31.84
C TYR A 36 7.31 -7.33 -31.16
N HIS A 37 6.52 -7.70 -30.15
CA HIS A 37 6.55 -8.99 -29.47
C HIS A 37 5.16 -9.68 -29.48
N PRO A 38 4.50 -9.86 -30.65
CA PRO A 38 3.20 -10.51 -30.69
C PRO A 38 3.29 -11.97 -30.20
N GLN A 39 4.34 -12.70 -30.59
CA GLN A 39 4.60 -14.08 -30.19
C GLN A 39 5.47 -14.12 -28.92
N THR A 40 4.88 -13.70 -27.81
CA THR A 40 5.47 -13.74 -26.45
C THR A 40 5.16 -15.08 -25.76
N ALA A 41 6.00 -15.52 -24.81
CA ALA A 41 5.64 -16.66 -23.99
C ALA A 41 4.39 -16.35 -23.16
N LYS A 42 3.49 -17.34 -22.97
CA LYS A 42 2.28 -17.13 -22.17
C LYS A 42 2.58 -16.64 -20.75
N GLU A 43 3.65 -17.14 -20.15
CA GLU A 43 4.18 -16.73 -18.86
C GLU A 43 4.56 -15.24 -18.81
N GLU A 44 5.22 -14.71 -19.85
CA GLU A 44 5.61 -13.29 -19.98
C GLU A 44 4.38 -12.39 -20.09
N LEU A 45 3.43 -12.71 -20.99
CA LEU A 45 2.17 -11.98 -21.12
C LEU A 45 1.40 -11.94 -19.79
N TRP A 46 1.39 -13.05 -19.05
CA TRP A 46 0.77 -13.12 -17.73
C TRP A 46 1.49 -12.28 -16.68
N ASN A 47 2.83 -12.24 -16.73
CA ASN A 47 3.65 -11.41 -15.87
C ASN A 47 3.41 -9.92 -16.17
N LEU A 48 3.37 -9.49 -17.43
CA LEU A 48 3.06 -8.11 -17.80
C LEU A 48 1.66 -7.69 -17.30
N MET A 49 0.62 -8.51 -17.53
CA MET A 49 -0.72 -8.22 -17.02
C MET A 49 -0.75 -8.12 -15.48
N ARG A 50 0.04 -8.95 -14.78
CA ARG A 50 0.14 -8.95 -13.31
C ARG A 50 0.96 -7.79 -12.75
N LYS A 51 2.11 -7.46 -13.35
CA LYS A 51 2.92 -6.30 -12.97
C LYS A 51 2.13 -5.00 -13.19
N MET A 52 1.32 -4.93 -14.26
CA MET A 52 0.44 -3.78 -14.51
C MET A 52 -0.61 -3.62 -13.41
N LEU A 53 -1.24 -4.73 -13.00
CA LEU A 53 -2.16 -4.74 -11.86
C LEU A 53 -1.46 -4.28 -10.58
N LEU A 54 -0.24 -4.77 -10.32
CA LEU A 54 0.53 -4.41 -9.14
C LEU A 54 0.85 -2.91 -9.08
N GLN A 55 1.33 -2.34 -10.19
CA GLN A 55 1.66 -0.92 -10.29
C GLN A 55 0.44 -0.03 -10.05
N ILE A 56 -0.72 -0.32 -10.66
CA ILE A 56 -1.93 0.49 -10.46
C ILE A 56 -2.55 0.27 -9.06
N THR A 57 -2.53 -0.95 -8.51
CA THR A 57 -2.93 -1.20 -7.11
C THR A 57 -2.08 -0.37 -6.15
N TRP A 58 -0.76 -0.39 -6.31
CA TRP A 58 0.15 0.41 -5.50
C TRP A 58 -0.12 1.91 -5.68
N PHE A 59 -0.36 2.39 -6.91
CA PHE A 59 -0.69 3.79 -7.18
C PHE A 59 -1.93 4.25 -6.40
N HIS A 60 -3.01 3.47 -6.37
CA HIS A 60 -4.18 3.86 -5.57
C HIS A 60 -4.00 3.70 -4.06
N LYS A 61 -3.27 2.65 -3.64
CA LYS A 61 -3.03 2.38 -2.21
C LYS A 61 -2.14 3.45 -1.55
N TYR A 62 -1.17 4.00 -2.28
CA TYR A 62 -0.15 4.89 -1.74
C TYR A 62 -0.13 6.29 -2.36
N GLY A 63 -0.72 6.48 -3.56
CA GLY A 63 -0.88 7.77 -4.23
C GLY A 63 -2.12 8.57 -3.78
N GLU A 64 -2.38 8.61 -2.47
CA GLU A 64 -3.35 9.53 -1.84
C GLU A 64 -4.79 9.49 -2.39
N LYS A 65 -5.25 8.32 -2.85
CA LYS A 65 -6.57 8.12 -3.51
C LYS A 65 -6.78 8.95 -4.78
N GLN A 66 -5.71 9.39 -5.42
CA GLN A 66 -5.78 10.01 -6.74
C GLN A 66 -6.24 8.99 -7.79
N THR A 67 -6.84 9.50 -8.86
CA THR A 67 -7.14 8.73 -10.08
C THR A 67 -5.94 8.90 -11.01
N TYR A 68 -5.36 7.81 -11.52
CA TYR A 68 -4.34 7.89 -12.56
C TYR A 68 -4.96 8.37 -13.88
N GLY A 69 -6.19 7.93 -14.17
CA GLY A 69 -7.12 8.49 -15.16
C GLY A 69 -6.79 8.20 -16.62
N TYR A 70 -5.57 7.70 -16.87
CA TYR A 70 -5.00 7.58 -18.20
C TYR A 70 -4.36 6.21 -18.45
N LEU A 71 -4.68 5.19 -17.63
CA LEU A 71 -4.12 3.84 -17.77
C LEU A 71 -4.44 3.25 -19.14
N SER A 72 -3.41 3.01 -19.93
CA SER A 72 -3.51 2.56 -21.32
C SER A 72 -2.18 1.95 -21.78
N PRO A 73 -2.16 1.24 -22.92
CA PRO A 73 -0.92 0.78 -23.55
C PRO A 73 0.12 1.89 -23.84
N TYR A 74 -0.26 3.16 -23.83
CA TYR A 74 0.64 4.30 -24.02
C TYR A 74 1.27 4.83 -22.73
N SER A 75 0.64 4.59 -21.57
CA SER A 75 1.05 5.09 -20.26
C SER A 75 1.68 4.02 -19.37
N VAL A 76 1.76 2.77 -19.83
CA VAL A 76 2.60 1.73 -19.22
C VAL A 76 3.92 1.68 -19.97
N ILE A 77 5.04 1.81 -19.25
CA ILE A 77 6.40 1.74 -19.79
C ILE A 77 6.98 0.38 -19.48
N VAL A 78 7.58 -0.28 -20.48
CA VAL A 78 8.27 -1.57 -20.39
C VAL A 78 9.77 -1.34 -20.51
N LYS A 79 10.51 -1.77 -19.48
CA LYS A 79 11.96 -1.78 -19.40
C LYS A 79 12.53 -3.08 -20.01
N GLU A 80 13.84 -3.12 -20.26
CA GLU A 80 14.50 -4.25 -20.94
C GLU A 80 14.45 -5.58 -20.18
N ASP A 81 14.28 -5.54 -18.87
CA ASP A 81 14.11 -6.68 -17.96
C ASP A 81 12.63 -7.10 -17.75
N GLU A 82 11.74 -6.62 -18.64
CA GLU A 82 10.29 -6.79 -18.57
C GLU A 82 9.66 -6.23 -17.27
N GLU A 83 10.38 -5.45 -16.48
CA GLU A 83 9.75 -4.61 -15.47
C GLU A 83 8.92 -3.53 -16.14
N ILE A 84 7.78 -3.22 -15.51
CA ILE A 84 6.87 -2.20 -16.02
C ILE A 84 6.48 -1.20 -14.95
N TYR A 85 6.30 0.03 -15.40
CA TYR A 85 6.02 1.20 -14.56
C TYR A 85 4.94 2.05 -15.20
N LEU A 86 4.28 2.88 -14.38
CA LEU A 86 3.36 3.90 -14.88
C LEU A 86 4.16 5.12 -15.32
N LEU A 87 3.84 5.69 -16.48
CA LEU A 87 4.36 6.97 -16.95
C LEU A 87 3.99 8.06 -15.95
N ASP A 88 4.92 8.95 -15.62
CA ASP A 88 4.58 10.17 -14.89
C ASP A 88 3.91 11.16 -15.85
N LEU A 89 2.62 11.40 -15.63
CA LEU A 89 1.79 12.23 -16.49
C LEU A 89 2.00 13.73 -16.26
N GLU A 90 2.64 14.11 -15.15
CA GLU A 90 2.90 15.48 -14.74
C GLU A 90 4.28 15.96 -15.23
N ALA A 91 5.17 15.03 -15.58
CA ALA A 91 6.51 15.31 -16.10
C ALA A 91 6.51 15.98 -17.49
N GLU A 92 7.47 16.88 -17.72
CA GLU A 92 7.61 17.63 -18.97
C GLU A 92 7.83 16.72 -20.19
N GLY A 93 8.68 15.68 -20.03
CA GLY A 93 8.99 14.69 -21.07
C GLY A 93 7.77 13.88 -21.53
N SER A 94 6.75 13.77 -20.68
CA SER A 94 5.53 13.02 -20.95
C SER A 94 4.49 13.78 -21.77
N ARG A 95 4.63 15.10 -21.97
CA ARG A 95 3.63 15.94 -22.66
C ARG A 95 3.17 15.41 -24.01
N GLU A 96 4.08 14.87 -24.83
CA GLU A 96 3.73 14.31 -26.13
C GLU A 96 2.88 13.03 -25.97
N THR A 97 3.32 12.11 -25.10
CA THR A 97 2.60 10.86 -24.81
C THR A 97 1.21 11.16 -24.21
N VAL A 98 1.11 12.12 -23.29
CA VAL A 98 -0.16 12.59 -22.71
C VAL A 98 -1.09 13.14 -23.80
N ARG A 99 -0.60 13.93 -24.76
CA ARG A 99 -1.40 14.39 -25.91
C ARG A 99 -1.90 13.22 -26.77
N GLN A 100 -1.09 12.18 -26.99
CA GLN A 100 -1.50 10.97 -27.72
C GLN A 100 -2.60 10.20 -26.96
N ILE A 101 -2.44 10.01 -25.65
CA ILE A 101 -3.46 9.39 -24.77
C ILE A 101 -4.76 10.19 -24.81
N GLN A 102 -4.66 11.53 -24.75
CA GLN A 102 -5.78 12.45 -24.82
C GLN A 102 -6.40 12.59 -26.24
N SER A 103 -5.87 11.92 -27.26
CA SER A 103 -6.50 11.91 -28.58
C SER A 103 -7.92 11.33 -28.52
N ARG A 104 -8.82 11.83 -29.37
CA ARG A 104 -10.24 11.38 -29.39
C ARG A 104 -10.35 9.86 -29.60
N THR A 105 -9.47 9.29 -30.42
CA THR A 105 -9.44 7.86 -30.73
C THR A 105 -9.02 7.02 -29.52
N VAL A 106 -7.94 7.40 -28.83
CA VAL A 106 -7.43 6.66 -27.66
C VAL A 106 -8.41 6.80 -26.48
N ARG A 107 -8.87 8.02 -26.16
CA ARG A 107 -9.88 8.22 -25.09
C ARG A 107 -11.17 7.46 -25.35
N LYS A 108 -11.68 7.41 -26.59
CA LYS A 108 -12.86 6.59 -26.95
C LYS A 108 -12.67 5.10 -26.66
N TYR A 109 -11.43 4.59 -26.74
CA TYR A 109 -11.17 3.18 -26.52
C TYR A 109 -10.84 2.85 -25.06
N PHE A 110 -10.06 3.65 -24.35
CA PHE A 110 -9.56 3.29 -23.01
C PHE A 110 -10.27 4.00 -21.85
N SER A 111 -10.95 5.13 -22.07
CA SER A 111 -11.59 5.92 -21.02
C SER A 111 -13.12 5.89 -21.13
N ASN A 112 -13.81 5.84 -19.98
CA ASN A 112 -15.27 6.02 -19.92
C ASN A 112 -15.63 7.31 -19.17
N PRO A 113 -15.99 8.41 -19.86
CA PRO A 113 -16.27 9.70 -19.23
C PRO A 113 -17.50 9.68 -18.31
N GLU A 114 -18.39 8.70 -18.44
CA GLU A 114 -19.58 8.60 -17.58
C GLU A 114 -19.22 8.10 -16.17
N ILE A 115 -18.13 7.34 -16.01
CA ILE A 115 -17.66 6.91 -14.68
C ILE A 115 -17.15 8.12 -13.87
N TYR A 116 -16.46 9.07 -14.51
CA TYR A 116 -16.01 10.31 -13.87
C TYR A 116 -17.18 11.19 -13.34
N LYS A 117 -18.40 11.02 -13.85
CA LYS A 117 -19.59 11.74 -13.36
C LYS A 117 -20.19 11.09 -12.11
N GLN A 118 -19.86 9.83 -11.84
CA GLN A 118 -20.27 9.13 -10.62
C GLN A 118 -19.35 9.59 -9.47
N LYS A 119 -19.91 10.37 -8.54
CA LYS A 119 -19.13 10.98 -7.45
C LYS A 119 -18.47 9.90 -6.57
N GLY A 120 -17.14 9.97 -6.44
CA GLY A 120 -16.41 9.40 -5.30
C GLY A 120 -15.68 8.07 -5.49
N ILE A 121 -15.61 7.50 -6.71
CA ILE A 121 -14.89 6.22 -6.94
C ILE A 121 -13.71 6.42 -7.91
N CYS A 122 -12.61 6.97 -7.40
CA CYS A 122 -11.36 7.16 -8.15
C CYS A 122 -10.87 5.86 -8.80
N GLU A 123 -10.84 4.75 -8.05
CA GLU A 123 -10.36 3.45 -8.55
C GLU A 123 -11.22 2.89 -9.70
N ALA A 124 -12.54 3.12 -9.75
CA ALA A 124 -13.41 2.53 -10.78
C ALA A 124 -13.08 3.02 -12.20
N VAL A 125 -12.58 4.26 -12.33
CA VAL A 125 -12.09 4.83 -13.60
C VAL A 125 -10.89 4.05 -14.11
N ASP A 126 -9.92 3.79 -13.24
CA ASP A 126 -8.69 3.08 -13.60
C ASP A 126 -8.89 1.57 -13.71
N ILE A 127 -9.86 0.99 -12.97
CA ILE A 127 -10.32 -0.40 -13.16
C ILE A 127 -10.91 -0.59 -14.56
N TYR A 128 -11.76 0.33 -15.02
CA TYR A 128 -12.28 0.29 -16.39
C TYR A 128 -11.13 0.35 -17.41
N SER A 129 -10.22 1.30 -17.22
CA SER A 129 -9.07 1.55 -18.10
C SER A 129 -8.08 0.37 -18.11
N PHE A 130 -7.87 -0.27 -16.96
CA PHE A 130 -7.16 -1.55 -16.80
C PHE A 130 -7.83 -2.67 -17.59
N GLY A 131 -9.15 -2.84 -17.47
CA GLY A 131 -9.93 -3.83 -18.23
C GLY A 131 -9.82 -3.65 -19.75
N ARG A 132 -9.83 -2.41 -20.24
CA ARG A 132 -9.62 -2.09 -21.67
C ARG A 132 -8.16 -2.33 -22.10
N THR A 133 -7.21 -2.09 -21.22
CA THR A 133 -5.78 -2.36 -21.45
C THR A 133 -5.52 -3.87 -21.53
N LEU A 134 -6.11 -4.69 -20.65
CA LEU A 134 -6.06 -6.15 -20.75
C LEU A 134 -6.68 -6.66 -22.06
N GLN A 135 -7.84 -6.12 -22.48
CA GLN A 135 -8.42 -6.45 -23.79
C GLN A 135 -7.45 -6.16 -24.93
N TYR A 136 -6.78 -4.99 -24.89
CA TYR A 136 -5.79 -4.64 -25.90
C TYR A 136 -4.60 -5.61 -25.89
N MET A 137 -3.98 -5.87 -24.73
CA MET A 137 -2.86 -6.82 -24.58
C MET A 137 -3.20 -8.19 -25.18
N LEU A 138 -4.35 -8.76 -24.82
CA LEU A 138 -4.81 -10.06 -25.31
C LEU A 138 -5.13 -10.03 -26.82
N SER A 139 -5.58 -8.89 -27.37
CA SER A 139 -5.87 -8.75 -28.79
C SER A 139 -4.65 -8.55 -29.68
N GLN A 140 -3.50 -8.18 -29.12
CA GLN A 140 -2.25 -7.92 -29.84
C GLN A 140 -1.18 -8.99 -29.58
N SER A 141 -1.50 -10.03 -28.80
CA SER A 141 -0.57 -11.11 -28.44
C SER A 141 -1.08 -12.45 -28.95
N GLU A 142 -0.17 -13.25 -29.47
CA GLU A 142 -0.34 -14.65 -29.86
C GLU A 142 0.51 -15.52 -28.90
N PRO A 143 0.10 -15.70 -27.63
CA PRO A 143 0.95 -16.30 -26.63
C PRO A 143 1.26 -17.77 -26.93
N ASP A 144 2.53 -18.18 -26.84
CA ASP A 144 2.95 -19.58 -26.93
C ASP A 144 3.30 -20.14 -25.53
N PRO A 145 2.71 -21.27 -25.07
CA PRO A 145 1.59 -21.98 -25.68
C PRO A 145 0.26 -21.22 -25.52
N PRO A 146 -0.68 -21.35 -26.47
CA PRO A 146 -1.96 -20.64 -26.47
C PRO A 146 -2.73 -20.72 -25.15
N LEU A 147 -3.57 -19.72 -24.91
CA LEU A 147 -4.49 -19.72 -23.78
C LEU A 147 -5.41 -20.95 -23.86
N THR A 148 -5.61 -21.62 -22.73
CA THR A 148 -6.64 -22.65 -22.64
C THR A 148 -8.03 -22.00 -22.50
N LYS A 149 -9.08 -22.68 -22.95
CA LYS A 149 -10.48 -22.23 -22.79
C LYS A 149 -10.86 -21.77 -21.36
N LYS A 150 -10.19 -22.34 -20.35
CA LYS A 150 -10.35 -21.93 -18.94
C LYS A 150 -9.63 -20.62 -18.63
N GLU A 151 -8.40 -20.45 -19.10
CA GLU A 151 -7.61 -19.21 -18.97
C GLU A 151 -8.34 -18.06 -19.70
N GLU A 152 -8.84 -18.29 -20.92
CA GLU A 152 -9.69 -17.36 -21.69
C GLU A 152 -10.96 -16.98 -20.92
N TYR A 153 -11.74 -17.95 -20.44
CA TYR A 153 -12.97 -17.69 -19.68
C TYR A 153 -12.71 -16.87 -18.41
N GLN A 154 -11.62 -17.17 -17.68
CA GLN A 154 -11.28 -16.44 -16.46
C GLN A 154 -10.88 -14.99 -16.75
N LEU A 155 -10.06 -14.75 -17.77
CA LEU A 155 -9.67 -13.40 -18.20
C LEU A 155 -10.88 -12.62 -18.75
N ALA A 156 -11.72 -13.24 -19.59
CA ALA A 156 -12.93 -12.63 -20.11
C ALA A 156 -13.91 -12.21 -18.99
N LYS A 157 -14.07 -13.05 -17.96
CA LYS A 157 -14.92 -12.75 -16.80
C LYS A 157 -14.35 -11.63 -15.92
N LEU A 158 -13.03 -11.61 -15.71
CA LEU A 158 -12.33 -10.53 -15.01
C LEU A 158 -12.56 -9.19 -15.74
N ILE A 159 -12.29 -9.17 -17.04
CA ILE A 159 -12.47 -8.01 -17.92
C ILE A 159 -13.92 -7.54 -17.92
N GLN A 160 -14.90 -8.45 -18.07
CA GLN A 160 -16.32 -8.11 -18.06
C GLN A 160 -16.71 -7.37 -16.77
N ASN A 161 -16.18 -7.78 -15.62
CA ASN A 161 -16.45 -7.12 -14.34
C ASN A 161 -15.69 -5.80 -14.17
N CYS A 162 -14.50 -5.64 -14.77
CA CYS A 162 -13.80 -4.35 -14.83
C CYS A 162 -14.54 -3.30 -15.68
N LEU A 163 -15.26 -3.75 -16.72
CA LEU A 163 -15.95 -2.86 -17.67
C LEU A 163 -17.38 -2.49 -17.26
N LYS A 164 -17.89 -3.00 -16.15
CA LYS A 164 -19.22 -2.65 -15.62
C LYS A 164 -19.16 -1.32 -14.87
N ALA A 165 -19.80 -0.31 -15.44
CA ALA A 165 -19.90 1.03 -14.86
C ALA A 165 -21.06 1.19 -13.85
N ASP A 166 -21.67 0.11 -13.36
CA ASP A 166 -22.87 0.18 -12.48
C ASP A 166 -22.56 0.08 -10.98
N GLY A 167 -21.30 -0.15 -10.58
CA GLY A 167 -20.83 -0.17 -9.18
C GLY A 167 -21.30 -1.37 -8.36
N GLU A 168 -22.58 -1.70 -8.44
CA GLU A 168 -23.23 -2.83 -7.76
C GLU A 168 -22.83 -4.21 -8.32
N LYS A 169 -22.47 -4.29 -9.61
CA LYS A 169 -22.17 -5.58 -10.29
C LYS A 169 -20.76 -5.65 -10.86
N GLY A 170 -20.01 -4.55 -10.83
CA GLY A 170 -18.62 -4.42 -11.29
C GLY A 170 -17.60 -4.48 -10.16
N TYR A 171 -16.33 -4.24 -10.49
CA TYR A 171 -15.28 -4.01 -9.49
C TYR A 171 -15.15 -2.51 -9.18
N ILE A 172 -15.17 -2.16 -7.90
CA ILE A 172 -15.01 -0.78 -7.42
C ILE A 172 -13.69 -0.51 -6.70
N THR A 173 -12.92 -1.57 -6.37
CA THR A 173 -11.56 -1.46 -5.84
C THR A 173 -10.62 -2.49 -6.47
N PHE A 174 -9.33 -2.16 -6.57
CA PHE A 174 -8.32 -3.05 -7.12
C PHE A 174 -8.11 -4.31 -6.27
N SER A 175 -8.36 -4.26 -4.96
CA SER A 175 -8.38 -5.45 -4.11
C SER A 175 -9.39 -6.51 -4.58
N MET A 176 -10.55 -6.09 -5.13
CA MET A 176 -11.49 -7.02 -5.77
C MET A 176 -10.92 -7.60 -7.07
N VAL A 177 -10.19 -6.80 -7.86
CA VAL A 177 -9.55 -7.25 -9.10
C VAL A 177 -8.47 -8.28 -8.79
N GLU A 178 -7.57 -8.00 -7.85
CA GLU A 178 -6.50 -8.91 -7.39
C GLU A 178 -7.03 -10.25 -6.89
N LYS A 179 -8.10 -10.23 -6.07
CA LYS A 179 -8.74 -11.44 -5.55
C LYS A 179 -9.25 -12.37 -6.66
N HIS A 180 -9.70 -11.80 -7.79
CA HIS A 180 -10.23 -12.55 -8.92
C HIS A 180 -9.24 -12.74 -10.07
N PHE A 181 -8.08 -12.09 -10.02
CA PHE A 181 -7.07 -12.18 -11.07
C PHE A 181 -6.57 -13.63 -11.20
N PRO A 182 -6.66 -14.24 -12.41
CA PRO A 182 -6.40 -15.66 -12.54
C PRO A 182 -4.92 -15.97 -12.33
N LYS A 183 -4.64 -16.95 -11.46
CA LYS A 183 -3.28 -17.43 -11.19
C LYS A 183 -2.85 -18.41 -12.27
N LEU A 184 -1.78 -18.10 -13.01
CA LEU A 184 -1.19 -19.03 -13.97
C LEU A 184 -0.69 -20.29 -13.23
N ARG A 185 -1.23 -21.46 -13.60
CA ARG A 185 -0.78 -22.75 -13.04
C ARG A 185 0.47 -23.22 -13.75
N SER A 186 1.62 -23.15 -13.07
CA SER A 186 2.90 -23.62 -13.62
C SER A 186 2.84 -25.06 -14.12
N ARG A 187 3.52 -25.32 -15.25
CA ARG A 187 3.62 -26.63 -15.90
C ARG A 187 4.08 -27.73 -14.93
N ARG A 188 5.06 -27.41 -14.07
CA ARG A 188 5.59 -28.27 -13.00
C ARG A 188 4.52 -28.76 -12.02
N LYS A 189 3.50 -27.94 -11.70
CA LYS A 189 2.42 -28.35 -10.80
C LYS A 189 1.44 -29.32 -11.47
N ARG A 190 1.19 -29.20 -12.79
CA ARG A 190 0.38 -30.17 -13.55
C ARG A 190 1.04 -31.55 -13.64
N GLU A 191 2.37 -31.61 -13.69
CA GLU A 191 3.11 -32.89 -13.68
C GLU A 191 3.10 -33.57 -12.30
N ILE A 192 3.15 -32.79 -11.21
CA ILE A 192 3.00 -33.31 -9.84
C ILE A 192 1.57 -33.80 -9.62
N GLU A 193 0.55 -33.01 -9.98
CA GLU A 193 -0.87 -33.41 -9.90
C GLU A 193 -1.18 -34.67 -10.74
N LYS A 194 -0.53 -34.84 -11.91
CA LYS A 194 -0.63 -36.08 -12.73
C LYS A 194 0.09 -37.30 -12.15
N LYS A 195 1.01 -37.11 -11.19
CA LYS A 195 1.77 -38.19 -10.54
C LYS A 195 1.22 -38.63 -9.18
N MET A 196 0.18 -37.97 -8.67
CA MET A 196 -0.57 -38.42 -7.49
C MET A 196 -1.72 -39.35 -7.91
N PRO A 197 -1.61 -40.69 -7.73
CA PRO A 197 -2.79 -41.54 -7.80
C PRO A 197 -3.74 -41.22 -6.63
N VAL A 198 -5.04 -41.38 -6.86
CA VAL A 198 -6.08 -41.08 -5.86
C VAL A 198 -6.06 -42.14 -4.75
N VAL A 199 -5.31 -41.90 -3.68
CA VAL A 199 -5.48 -42.59 -2.40
C VAL A 199 -6.38 -41.72 -1.51
N ALA A 200 -7.67 -41.72 -1.85
CA ALA A 200 -8.72 -41.01 -1.11
C ALA A 200 -9.87 -41.97 -0.78
N LEU A 201 -9.59 -43.00 0.02
CA LEU A 201 -10.61 -43.78 0.70
C LEU A 201 -10.02 -44.43 1.96
N GLY A 202 -10.66 -44.22 3.12
CA GLY A 202 -10.36 -44.96 4.36
C GLY A 202 -9.53 -44.23 5.41
N CYS A 203 -10.08 -43.17 6.03
CA CYS A 203 -9.75 -42.74 7.40
C CYS A 203 -10.96 -42.03 8.05
N ALA A 204 -12.13 -42.67 7.94
CA ALA A 204 -13.23 -42.47 8.88
C ALA A 204 -13.31 -43.73 9.74
N VAL A 205 -13.63 -43.57 11.03
CA VAL A 205 -13.62 -44.61 12.10
C VAL A 205 -12.23 -44.90 12.68
N MET A 206 -12.21 -45.18 13.99
CA MET A 206 -11.06 -45.26 14.93
C MET A 206 -10.46 -43.88 15.27
N VAL A 207 -10.51 -43.35 16.50
CA VAL A 207 -10.75 -43.98 17.81
C VAL A 207 -11.67 -43.12 18.70
N ILE A 208 -12.71 -43.75 19.27
CA ILE A 208 -13.36 -43.35 20.53
C ILE A 208 -13.10 -44.48 21.54
N PHE A 209 -13.12 -44.15 22.85
CA PHE A 209 -12.66 -44.86 24.05
C PHE A 209 -11.21 -44.47 24.40
N GLY A 210 -10.90 -43.67 25.42
CA GLY A 210 -11.44 -43.58 26.79
C GLY A 210 -10.39 -44.21 27.73
N SER A 211 -10.00 -43.72 28.92
CA SER A 211 -10.37 -42.57 29.78
C SER A 211 -9.12 -42.24 30.68
N ALA A 212 -9.07 -41.41 31.73
CA ALA A 212 -10.08 -40.73 32.55
C ALA A 212 -9.53 -39.48 33.29
N VAL A 213 -10.44 -38.68 33.86
CA VAL A 213 -10.40 -37.95 35.16
C VAL A 213 -9.03 -37.68 35.84
N GLY A 214 -8.75 -36.40 36.18
CA GLY A 214 -8.48 -36.07 37.59
C GLY A 214 -7.32 -35.13 38.00
N LYS A 215 -7.68 -33.90 38.41
CA LYS A 215 -7.08 -33.06 39.48
C LYS A 215 -5.69 -32.40 39.31
N ARG A 216 -5.52 -31.37 40.17
CA ARG A 216 -4.44 -30.36 40.27
C ARG A 216 -3.36 -30.75 41.30
N MET A 217 -2.33 -29.89 41.40
CA MET A 217 -1.28 -29.78 42.45
C MET A 217 -0.15 -30.83 42.33
N THR A 218 1.13 -30.54 42.58
CA THR A 218 1.77 -29.29 43.09
C THR A 218 3.23 -29.17 42.61
N ASP A 219 3.60 -27.96 42.21
CA ASP A 219 4.78 -27.14 42.58
C ASP A 219 6.10 -27.74 43.14
N GLN A 220 7.18 -26.96 42.95
CA GLN A 220 8.55 -27.08 43.53
C GLN A 220 9.42 -28.24 43.00
N SER A 221 10.74 -28.18 42.82
CA SER A 221 11.88 -27.25 43.05
C SER A 221 13.14 -28.12 42.74
N LYS A 222 14.40 -27.70 42.63
CA LYS A 222 15.16 -26.44 42.51
C LYS A 222 16.61 -26.88 42.25
N GLU A 223 17.33 -26.19 41.38
CA GLU A 223 18.75 -25.89 41.61
C GLU A 223 19.05 -24.54 40.93
N LYS A 224 19.05 -23.43 41.69
CA LYS A 224 20.24 -22.77 42.30
C LYS A 224 21.32 -22.51 41.23
N GLY A 225 21.70 -21.29 40.90
CA GLY A 225 22.08 -20.15 41.76
C GLY A 225 23.56 -19.83 41.47
N LYS A 226 24.13 -18.63 41.63
CA LYS A 226 23.76 -17.40 42.35
C LYS A 226 24.71 -16.27 41.88
N ILE A 227 24.25 -15.00 41.83
CA ILE A 227 24.96 -13.76 42.24
C ILE A 227 26.22 -13.39 41.39
N ILE A 228 26.41 -12.18 40.88
CA ILE A 228 26.78 -10.93 41.61
C ILE A 228 25.99 -9.72 41.12
N GLN A 229 25.76 -8.79 42.06
CA GLN A 229 25.07 -7.51 41.89
C GLN A 229 26.06 -6.38 42.20
N ALA A 230 26.23 -5.46 41.25
CA ALA A 230 26.72 -4.08 41.37
C ALA A 230 26.27 -3.39 40.07
N ASP A 231 25.41 -2.36 40.12
CA ASP A 231 25.80 -0.94 40.22
C ASP A 231 26.70 -0.50 39.06
N GLU A 232 26.40 0.54 38.26
CA GLU A 232 25.50 1.69 38.47
C GLU A 232 24.79 2.13 37.17
N THR A 233 23.85 3.09 37.30
CA THR A 233 23.49 4.14 36.31
C THR A 233 23.42 3.79 34.80
N ARG A 234 22.23 3.39 34.36
CA ARG A 234 21.60 4.01 33.18
C ARG A 234 20.12 4.27 33.44
N GLU A 235 19.81 5.50 33.84
CA GLU A 235 18.52 6.08 33.52
C GLU A 235 18.41 6.08 31.99
N GLN A 236 17.53 5.24 31.45
CA GLN A 236 17.03 5.49 30.11
C GLN A 236 16.06 6.65 30.26
N GLU A 237 16.50 7.84 29.83
CA GLU A 237 15.62 8.94 29.44
C GLU A 237 14.80 8.48 28.23
N GLY A 238 13.83 7.59 28.46
CA GLY A 238 12.69 7.47 27.60
C GLY A 238 11.93 8.77 27.74
N ALA A 239 12.11 9.68 26.77
CA ALA A 239 11.26 10.85 26.62
C ALA A 239 9.82 10.35 26.51
N THR A 240 9.12 10.32 27.64
CA THR A 240 7.73 9.91 27.69
C THR A 240 6.96 11.13 27.23
N LEU A 241 6.20 11.01 26.13
CA LEU A 241 5.37 12.09 25.59
C LEU A 241 4.68 12.81 26.75
N GLU A 242 4.94 14.11 26.90
CA GLU A 242 4.13 14.93 27.80
C GLU A 242 2.67 14.79 27.35
N ASN A 243 1.77 14.41 28.27
CA ASN A 243 0.36 14.24 27.95
C ASN A 243 -0.18 15.51 27.28
N PHE A 244 -0.38 15.46 25.96
CA PHE A 244 -0.92 16.59 25.23
C PHE A 244 -2.36 16.82 25.68
N GLY A 245 -2.58 17.93 26.39
CA GLY A 245 -3.90 18.34 26.82
C GLY A 245 -4.81 18.53 25.61
N TYR A 246 -5.84 17.70 25.53
CA TYR A 246 -6.85 17.76 24.49
C TYR A 246 -7.76 18.98 24.69
N THR A 247 -8.43 19.45 23.64
CA THR A 247 -9.61 20.30 23.81
C THR A 247 -10.75 19.49 24.45
N GLU A 248 -11.55 20.12 25.32
CA GLU A 248 -12.74 19.51 25.96
C GLU A 248 -13.64 18.78 24.95
N LYS A 249 -13.71 19.30 23.72
CA LYS A 249 -14.49 18.76 22.61
C LYS A 249 -13.90 17.47 22.02
N LEU A 250 -12.57 17.34 21.95
CA LEU A 250 -11.94 16.08 21.53
C LEU A 250 -11.92 15.06 22.67
N GLU A 251 -11.77 15.48 23.93
CA GLU A 251 -11.93 14.60 25.10
C GLU A 251 -13.31 13.92 25.09
N GLU A 252 -14.38 14.69 24.87
CA GLU A 252 -15.74 14.16 24.80
C GLU A 252 -15.90 13.13 23.65
N VAL A 253 -15.21 13.33 22.52
CA VAL A 253 -15.20 12.41 21.37
C VAL A 253 -14.41 11.14 21.68
N VAL A 254 -13.19 11.26 22.20
CA VAL A 254 -12.34 10.11 22.59
C VAL A 254 -13.02 9.28 23.68
N TRP A 255 -13.70 9.92 24.64
CA TRP A 255 -14.51 9.26 25.66
C TRP A 255 -15.67 8.47 25.04
N LYS A 256 -16.53 9.12 24.24
CA LYS A 256 -17.66 8.47 23.56
C LYS A 256 -17.25 7.31 22.64
N ILE A 257 -16.08 7.42 22.01
CA ILE A 257 -15.49 6.34 21.21
C ILE A 257 -15.05 5.19 22.12
N SER A 258 -14.37 5.49 23.23
CA SER A 258 -13.89 4.48 24.19
C SER A 258 -15.02 3.74 24.90
N GLU A 259 -16.17 4.37 25.14
CA GLU A 259 -17.38 3.71 25.67
C GLU A 259 -18.03 2.73 24.68
N ARG A 260 -17.99 3.05 23.38
CA ARG A 260 -18.67 2.27 22.33
C ARG A 260 -17.80 1.16 21.75
N GLU A 261 -16.53 1.47 21.52
CA GLU A 261 -15.57 0.58 20.88
C GLU A 261 -14.60 0.03 21.94
N GLN A 262 -14.84 -1.21 22.38
CA GLN A 262 -13.97 -1.88 23.36
C GLN A 262 -12.69 -2.47 22.73
N THR A 263 -12.55 -2.41 21.40
CA THR A 263 -11.34 -2.85 20.69
C THR A 263 -10.56 -1.63 20.22
N ILE A 264 -9.23 -1.69 20.31
CA ILE A 264 -8.37 -0.59 19.91
C ILE A 264 -8.48 -0.32 18.41
N ASP A 265 -8.60 -1.36 17.56
CA ASP A 265 -8.89 -1.18 16.13
C ASP A 265 -10.23 -0.47 15.88
N GLY A 266 -11.26 -0.72 16.70
CA GLY A 266 -12.53 0.01 16.66
C GLY A 266 -12.37 1.48 17.05
N GLN A 267 -11.61 1.76 18.13
CA GLN A 267 -11.32 3.13 18.58
C GLN A 267 -10.53 3.91 17.53
N VAL A 268 -9.49 3.30 16.96
CA VAL A 268 -8.69 3.84 15.86
C VAL A 268 -9.57 4.10 14.64
N LEU A 269 -10.42 3.16 14.23
CA LEU A 269 -11.31 3.32 13.09
C LEU A 269 -12.32 4.47 13.30
N ALA A 270 -12.87 4.59 14.50
CA ALA A 270 -13.79 5.67 14.85
C ALA A 270 -13.11 7.04 14.87
N LEU A 271 -11.88 7.14 15.40
CA LEU A 271 -11.07 8.37 15.35
C LEU A 271 -10.65 8.72 13.90
N GLU A 272 -10.32 7.72 13.09
CA GLU A 272 -10.07 7.84 11.65
C GLU A 272 -11.31 8.34 10.87
N ILE A 273 -12.52 8.02 11.32
CA ILE A 273 -13.78 8.55 10.74
C ILE A 273 -13.99 9.99 11.22
N TYR A 274 -13.86 10.26 12.51
CA TYR A 274 -13.96 11.59 13.09
C TYR A 274 -13.00 12.59 12.42
N LEU A 275 -11.75 12.21 12.17
CA LEU A 275 -10.75 13.02 11.47
C LEU A 275 -11.17 13.41 10.03
N LYS A 276 -11.97 12.56 9.35
CA LYS A 276 -12.51 12.81 8.00
C LYS A 276 -13.72 13.75 8.04
N GLU A 277 -14.49 13.74 9.13
CA GLU A 277 -15.74 14.48 9.28
C GLU A 277 -15.57 15.84 10.00
N SER A 278 -14.59 15.98 10.89
CA SER A 278 -14.31 17.23 11.60
C SER A 278 -13.65 18.29 10.70
N GLY A 279 -13.93 19.56 10.97
CA GLY A 279 -13.61 20.68 10.08
C GLY A 279 -13.21 21.98 10.79
N ARG A 280 -11.99 22.02 11.36
CA ARG A 280 -11.15 23.22 11.63
C ARG A 280 -9.73 22.77 12.02
N GLY A 281 -8.78 23.72 12.11
CA GLY A 281 -7.34 23.44 12.25
C GLY A 281 -6.94 22.65 13.50
N ALA A 282 -7.07 23.25 14.69
CA ALA A 282 -6.63 22.66 15.96
C ALA A 282 -7.28 21.30 16.26
N GLU A 283 -8.60 21.18 16.08
CA GLU A 283 -9.33 19.91 16.26
C GLU A 283 -8.80 18.78 15.35
N LYS A 284 -8.21 19.11 14.20
CA LYS A 284 -7.54 18.11 13.34
C LYS A 284 -6.13 17.78 13.82
N GLU A 285 -5.38 18.78 14.30
CA GLU A 285 -4.04 18.61 14.85
C GLU A 285 -4.05 17.60 16.01
N GLU A 286 -4.93 17.84 16.99
CA GLU A 286 -5.12 16.98 18.15
C GLU A 286 -5.61 15.58 17.76
N ALA A 287 -6.50 15.46 16.77
CA ALA A 287 -6.96 14.15 16.28
C ALA A 287 -5.86 13.34 15.55
N PHE A 288 -4.94 14.01 14.84
CA PHE A 288 -3.76 13.36 14.25
C PHE A 288 -2.79 12.88 15.33
N LEU A 289 -2.53 13.70 16.36
CA LEU A 289 -1.66 13.35 17.49
C LEU A 289 -2.24 12.20 18.32
N CYS A 290 -3.54 12.23 18.63
CA CYS A 290 -4.23 11.17 19.35
C CYS A 290 -4.14 9.83 18.59
N LEU A 291 -4.35 9.82 17.27
CA LEU A 291 -4.19 8.61 16.46
C LEU A 291 -2.73 8.11 16.44
N ALA A 292 -1.74 9.00 16.39
CA ALA A 292 -0.33 8.62 16.42
C ALA A 292 0.01 7.90 17.74
N GLN A 293 -0.37 8.51 18.87
CA GLN A 293 -0.21 7.92 20.20
C GLN A 293 -0.90 6.56 20.31
N ARG A 294 -2.16 6.43 19.84
CA ARG A 294 -2.87 5.14 19.91
C ARG A 294 -2.22 4.03 19.05
N TYR A 295 -1.58 4.37 17.94
CA TYR A 295 -0.79 3.39 17.19
C TYR A 295 0.53 3.04 17.91
N GLU A 296 1.21 4.01 18.50
CA GLU A 296 2.45 3.80 19.26
C GLU A 296 2.25 2.93 20.51
N GLU A 297 1.20 3.20 21.30
CA GLU A 297 0.75 2.40 22.45
C GLU A 297 0.43 0.92 22.12
N ASN A 298 0.40 0.56 20.83
CA ASN A 298 0.04 -0.76 20.33
C ASN A 298 1.14 -1.41 19.49
N ASP A 299 2.40 -0.96 19.63
CA ASP A 299 3.56 -1.43 18.86
C ASP A 299 3.40 -1.25 17.33
N ARG A 300 2.52 -0.34 16.90
CA ARG A 300 2.23 -0.03 15.48
C ARG A 300 2.96 1.24 15.03
N ILE A 301 4.24 1.33 15.35
CA ILE A 301 5.13 2.46 15.03
C ILE A 301 5.03 2.86 13.54
N ASP A 302 4.86 1.89 12.64
CA ASP A 302 4.65 2.13 11.21
C ASP A 302 3.38 2.95 10.89
N ASP A 303 2.26 2.62 11.53
CA ASP A 303 0.98 3.30 11.33
C ASP A 303 0.99 4.67 12.04
N ALA A 304 1.71 4.77 13.17
CA ALA A 304 1.96 6.02 13.90
C ALA A 304 2.76 7.03 13.03
N ALA A 305 3.81 6.57 12.36
CA ALA A 305 4.61 7.38 11.45
C ALA A 305 3.78 7.86 10.24
N GLU A 306 2.96 6.98 9.64
CA GLU A 306 2.10 7.34 8.50
C GLU A 306 1.00 8.34 8.89
N ILE A 307 0.37 8.21 10.06
CA ILE A 307 -0.66 9.17 10.48
C ILE A 307 -0.05 10.55 10.81
N CYS A 308 1.14 10.59 11.39
CA CYS A 308 1.91 11.82 11.56
C CYS A 308 2.31 12.47 10.22
N ARG A 309 2.78 11.69 9.25
CA ARG A 309 3.09 12.17 7.89
C ARG A 309 1.86 12.77 7.21
N ARG A 310 0.70 12.09 7.29
CA ARG A 310 -0.61 12.60 6.83
C ARG A 310 -0.99 13.89 7.56
N GLY A 311 -0.76 13.95 8.87
CA GLY A 311 -1.00 15.13 9.70
C GLY A 311 -0.21 16.34 9.23
N ARG A 312 1.11 16.19 9.07
CA ARG A 312 1.98 17.24 8.53
C ARG A 312 1.56 17.70 7.13
N LYS A 313 1.07 16.81 6.25
CA LYS A 313 0.58 17.23 4.93
C LYS A 313 -0.68 18.12 5.01
N VAL A 314 -1.58 17.84 5.96
CA VAL A 314 -2.80 18.64 6.17
C VAL A 314 -2.52 19.93 6.95
N LEU A 315 -1.54 19.90 7.86
CA LEU A 315 -1.15 20.99 8.76
C LEU A 315 0.38 21.22 8.68
N PRO A 316 0.91 21.70 7.55
CA PRO A 316 2.36 21.82 7.33
C PRO A 316 3.04 22.88 8.21
N GLN A 317 2.27 23.68 8.95
CA GLN A 317 2.75 24.67 9.91
C GLN A 317 2.71 24.18 11.36
N SER A 318 2.25 22.94 11.59
CA SER A 318 2.26 22.32 12.93
C SER A 318 3.69 21.94 13.32
N LYS A 319 4.26 22.69 14.27
CA LYS A 319 5.51 22.31 14.92
C LYS A 319 5.34 21.01 15.72
N LEU A 320 4.17 20.79 16.30
CA LEU A 320 3.89 19.65 17.16
C LEU A 320 3.89 18.33 16.37
N LEU A 321 3.13 18.27 15.27
CA LEU A 321 3.15 17.14 14.35
C LEU A 321 4.52 16.94 13.69
N ALA A 322 5.31 17.99 13.51
CA ALA A 322 6.69 17.87 13.02
C ALA A 322 7.60 17.16 14.05
N LEU A 323 7.50 17.51 15.33
CA LEU A 323 8.30 16.92 16.41
C LEU A 323 7.89 15.47 16.68
N THR A 324 6.59 15.20 16.86
CA THR A 324 6.07 13.84 17.03
C THR A 324 6.38 12.95 15.83
N TYR A 325 6.34 13.48 14.59
CA TYR A 325 6.75 12.70 13.43
C TYR A 325 8.23 12.33 13.45
N LEU A 326 9.13 13.25 13.84
CA LEU A 326 10.56 12.95 13.96
C LEU A 326 10.82 11.87 15.00
N GLU A 327 10.23 12.00 16.19
CA GLU A 327 10.36 11.04 17.28
C GLU A 327 9.98 9.61 16.84
N ILE A 328 8.77 9.46 16.29
CA ILE A 328 8.29 8.16 15.80
C ILE A 328 9.14 7.66 14.63
N LEU A 329 9.47 8.52 13.65
CA LEU A 329 10.28 8.17 12.46
C LEU A 329 11.64 7.59 12.85
N TRP A 330 12.28 8.15 13.87
CA TRP A 330 13.59 7.66 14.32
C TRP A 330 13.51 6.35 15.09
N ASN A 331 12.38 6.06 15.75
CA ASN A 331 12.07 4.76 16.37
C ASN A 331 11.64 3.65 15.37
N VAL A 332 11.41 3.96 14.09
CA VAL A 332 11.06 2.96 13.07
C VAL A 332 12.19 1.94 12.84
N GLU A 333 11.92 0.67 13.10
CA GLU A 333 12.84 -0.43 12.78
C GLU A 333 12.96 -0.68 11.27
N GLY A 334 14.16 -1.01 10.79
CA GLY A 334 14.41 -1.37 9.39
C GLY A 334 14.38 -0.21 8.37
N LEU A 335 14.05 1.02 8.80
CA LEU A 335 14.15 2.21 7.96
C LEU A 335 15.60 2.73 7.92
N GLU A 336 16.13 2.93 6.70
CA GLU A 336 17.53 3.33 6.47
C GLU A 336 17.85 4.72 7.06
N LEU A 337 19.05 4.84 7.65
CA LEU A 337 19.51 6.08 8.31
C LEU A 337 19.56 7.27 7.34
N GLU A 338 19.93 7.03 6.08
CA GLU A 338 19.96 8.07 5.04
C GLU A 338 18.55 8.61 4.76
N MET A 339 17.53 7.75 4.72
CA MET A 339 16.13 8.15 4.56
C MET A 339 15.63 8.94 5.78
N LYS A 340 15.93 8.48 7.01
CA LYS A 340 15.61 9.22 8.25
C LYS A 340 16.24 10.62 8.24
N ALA A 341 17.49 10.74 7.82
CA ALA A 341 18.19 12.01 7.68
C ALA A 341 17.62 12.90 6.55
N GLN A 342 17.26 12.33 5.40
CA GLN A 342 16.65 13.05 4.28
C GLN A 342 15.30 13.63 4.65
N VAL A 343 14.41 12.83 5.26
CA VAL A 343 13.11 13.31 5.77
C VAL A 343 13.33 14.42 6.78
N THR A 344 14.20 14.21 7.78
CA THR A 344 14.54 15.21 8.80
C THR A 344 14.99 16.54 8.19
N LYS A 345 15.90 16.49 7.19
CA LYS A 345 16.36 17.67 6.44
C LYS A 345 15.21 18.35 5.69
N GLY A 346 14.27 17.59 5.13
CA GLY A 346 13.03 18.11 4.54
C GLY A 346 12.21 18.92 5.55
N ILE A 347 11.93 18.34 6.72
CA ILE A 347 11.19 19.03 7.80
C ILE A 347 11.90 20.32 8.21
N LEU A 348 13.22 20.30 8.39
CA LEU A 348 14.03 21.47 8.74
C LEU A 348 14.07 22.55 7.65
N THR A 349 13.81 22.20 6.40
CA THR A 349 13.71 23.14 5.27
C THR A 349 12.30 23.75 5.20
N GLU A 350 11.27 22.98 5.54
CA GLU A 350 9.86 23.41 5.58
C GLU A 350 9.53 24.26 6.83
N LEU A 351 10.13 23.93 7.98
CA LEU A 351 9.89 24.54 9.29
C LEU A 351 11.22 24.74 10.05
N PRO A 352 12.03 25.76 9.69
CA PRO A 352 13.30 26.00 10.35
C PRO A 352 13.15 26.33 11.85
N GLU A 353 12.01 26.88 12.28
CA GLU A 353 11.75 27.30 13.66
C GLU A 353 11.51 26.15 14.65
N ILE A 354 11.55 24.88 14.18
CA ILE A 354 11.57 23.73 15.10
C ILE A 354 12.94 23.57 15.78
N GLN A 355 14.03 24.09 15.18
CA GLN A 355 15.37 24.00 15.76
C GLN A 355 15.50 24.72 17.12
N GLU A 356 14.61 25.68 17.39
CA GLU A 356 14.54 26.43 18.65
C GLU A 356 13.83 25.64 19.76
N GLN A 357 12.99 24.67 19.40
CA GLN A 357 12.18 23.88 20.35
C GLN A 357 13.05 22.95 21.17
N GLU A 358 12.80 22.84 22.48
CA GLU A 358 13.63 21.99 23.35
C GLU A 358 13.45 20.50 23.03
N GLN A 359 12.23 20.07 22.70
CA GLN A 359 11.96 18.71 22.19
C GLN A 359 12.83 18.37 20.97
N PHE A 360 13.00 19.28 20.01
CA PHE A 360 13.91 19.05 18.88
C PHE A 360 15.36 18.85 19.33
N LYS A 361 15.84 19.62 20.30
CA LYS A 361 17.21 19.48 20.84
C LYS A 361 17.39 18.16 21.57
N ILE A 362 16.36 17.64 22.25
CA ILE A 362 16.35 16.32 22.87
C ILE A 362 16.45 15.23 21.79
N LEU A 363 15.56 15.24 20.79
CA LEU A 363 15.60 14.30 19.66
C LEU A 363 16.95 14.32 18.93
N LYS A 364 17.51 15.52 18.72
CA LYS A 364 18.83 15.70 18.10
C LYS A 364 19.96 15.04 18.90
N ARG A 365 19.94 15.14 20.24
CA ARG A 365 20.91 14.47 21.12
C ARG A 365 20.70 12.95 21.15
N ALA A 366 19.45 12.48 21.14
CA ALA A 366 19.12 11.06 21.20
C ALA A 366 19.52 10.30 19.92
N TYR A 367 19.30 10.90 18.75
CA TYR A 367 19.43 10.23 17.45
C TYR A 367 20.60 10.71 16.57
N GLY A 368 21.24 11.83 16.90
CA GLY A 368 22.53 12.24 16.31
C GLY A 368 22.48 12.80 14.89
N PHE A 369 21.39 13.49 14.52
CA PHE A 369 21.20 14.16 13.22
C PHE A 369 21.38 15.69 13.26
#